data_AF-A0A6G3Z8A0-F1
#
_entry.id   AF-A0A6G3Z8A0-F1
#
_cell.length_a   1.000
_cell.length_b   1.000
_cell.length_c   1.000
_cell.angle_alpha   90.00
_cell.angle_beta   90.00
_cell.angle_gamma   90.00
#
_symmetry.space_group_name_H-M   'P 1'
#
loop_
_entity.id
_entity.type
_entity.pdbx_description
1 polymer ?
#
loop_
_entity_poly.entity_id
_entity_poly.type
_entity_poly.pdbx_seq_one_letter_code
_entity_poly.pdbx_strand_id
1 'polypeptide(L)'
;MSCRILHCGKSLNNYNLCIEYSVAGFGTRGPEKDDIIFLAINHEKQTLCGLRARLGEPTDQQPWPDADRYVSTYKLIDIEYANPFDIRFLVDYGGKYWPLKFLQGAKAIKDEKAVQALHDVFDKHRVEQPVPLLKGNDLNIEEKEEEEDTLLEVDPSELSEVFLEVPEARINVMGTFQTIPFKNETDALRGLESLVNENFYNLFPRYSSNQSLLIPENRLFLSSGVEARGEKLVKGIRSIPDAILIVYSEYEKQPFKIALIEYECFGENKTRSQEKSNYLNGQVIPQLMRFASAFSIVTDKQIRDQTIKMWVDKIIQYIYVTPEYISKVSGWIKQIRPDLSDQLVGREIDRVITEAFQKALQILLIIDDLSDEQKDTITNVIRAFKLESGESIEFISYIVRLEQRIRVSDADTEYALSVQ
;
A
#
# COMPACT_ATOMS: atom_id res chain seq x y z
N MET A 1 19.12 -11.23 2.86
CA MET A 1 18.28 -11.59 4.00
C MET A 1 18.83 -10.91 5.24
N SER A 2 18.15 -9.85 5.68
CA SER A 2 18.49 -9.09 6.88
C SER A 2 17.56 -9.47 8.02
N CYS A 3 18.02 -9.31 9.27
CA CYS A 3 17.19 -9.45 10.46
C CYS A 3 16.78 -8.07 11.00
N ARG A 4 15.51 -7.90 11.37
CA ARG A 4 14.93 -6.62 11.83
C ARG A 4 14.02 -6.85 13.02
N ILE A 5 13.86 -5.83 13.87
CA ILE A 5 12.79 -5.80 14.87
C ILE A 5 11.76 -4.78 14.41
N LEU A 6 10.52 -5.24 14.22
CA LEU A 6 9.38 -4.38 13.94
C LEU A 6 8.65 -4.10 15.25
N HIS A 7 8.69 -2.86 15.71
CA HIS A 7 8.14 -2.45 17.00
C HIS A 7 6.79 -1.74 16.80
N CYS A 8 5.73 -2.25 17.43
CA CYS A 8 4.36 -1.73 17.34
C CYS A 8 4.04 -0.59 18.33
N GLY A 9 5.06 0.02 18.94
CA GLY A 9 4.89 1.01 20.01
C GLY A 9 4.20 0.39 21.23
N LYS A 10 3.21 1.10 21.75
CA LYS A 10 2.32 0.64 22.84
C LYS A 10 0.99 0.05 22.31
N SER A 11 0.80 0.02 20.98
CA SER A 11 -0.48 -0.37 20.39
C SER A 11 -0.62 -1.89 20.31
N LEU A 12 -1.28 -2.46 21.33
CA LEU A 12 -1.66 -3.87 21.33
C LEU A 12 -2.58 -4.23 20.16
N ASN A 13 -3.41 -3.26 19.74
CA ASN A 13 -4.25 -3.43 18.58
C ASN A 13 -3.41 -3.64 17.30
N ASN A 14 -2.40 -2.80 17.05
CA ASN A 14 -1.56 -2.93 15.84
C ASN A 14 -0.79 -4.26 15.84
N TYR A 15 -0.29 -4.68 17.00
CA TYR A 15 0.36 -5.99 17.16
C TYR A 15 -0.58 -7.15 16.79
N ASN A 16 -1.82 -7.12 17.29
CA ASN A 16 -2.81 -8.14 17.00
C ASN A 16 -3.25 -8.13 15.52
N LEU A 17 -3.41 -6.96 14.91
CA LEU A 17 -3.75 -6.83 13.49
C LEU A 17 -2.64 -7.41 12.60
N CYS A 18 -1.36 -7.21 12.94
CA CYS A 18 -0.24 -7.84 12.21
C CYS A 18 -0.33 -9.37 12.22
N ILE A 19 -0.74 -9.96 13.36
CA ILE A 19 -0.90 -11.40 13.52
C ILE A 19 -2.14 -11.91 12.77
N GLU A 20 -3.29 -11.30 13.01
CA GLU A 20 -4.59 -11.70 12.45
C GLU A 20 -4.57 -11.67 10.92
N TYR A 21 -4.04 -10.59 10.35
CA TYR A 21 -4.01 -10.39 8.91
C TYR A 21 -2.71 -10.88 8.27
N SER A 22 -1.73 -11.35 9.06
CA SER A 22 -0.42 -11.80 8.58
C SER A 22 0.29 -10.76 7.69
N VAL A 23 0.32 -9.51 8.16
CA VAL A 23 0.92 -8.38 7.44
C VAL A 23 1.80 -7.53 8.36
N ALA A 24 2.82 -6.91 7.78
CA ALA A 24 3.70 -5.96 8.46
C ALA A 24 3.80 -4.64 7.68
N GLY A 25 3.48 -3.54 8.35
CA GLY A 25 3.61 -2.18 7.81
C GLY A 25 4.89 -1.50 8.29
N PHE A 26 5.51 -0.72 7.42
CA PHE A 26 6.74 0.03 7.71
C PHE A 26 6.60 1.49 7.30
N GLY A 27 6.98 2.40 8.20
CA GLY A 27 6.99 3.84 7.95
C GLY A 27 8.14 4.32 7.05
N THR A 28 9.07 3.45 6.67
CA THR A 28 10.21 3.76 5.82
C THR A 28 10.31 2.77 4.65
N ARG A 29 10.91 3.23 3.56
CA ARG A 29 11.37 2.35 2.47
C ARG A 29 12.71 1.73 2.92
N GLY A 30 12.87 0.43 2.77
CA GLY A 30 14.10 -0.26 3.21
C GLY A 30 13.97 -1.73 3.59
N PRO A 31 12.82 -2.21 4.13
CA PRO A 31 12.56 -3.64 4.22
C PRO A 31 12.46 -4.25 2.82
N GLU A 32 12.98 -5.47 2.65
CA GLU A 32 12.95 -6.20 1.39
C GLU A 32 12.28 -7.56 1.58
N LYS A 33 11.83 -8.15 0.46
CA LYS A 33 11.37 -9.54 0.44
C LYS A 33 12.44 -10.46 1.02
N ASP A 34 12.00 -11.49 1.74
CA ASP A 34 12.80 -12.49 2.43
C ASP A 34 13.56 -12.01 3.68
N ASP A 35 13.45 -10.74 4.08
CA ASP A 35 13.98 -10.29 5.38
C ASP A 35 13.24 -10.99 6.55
N ILE A 36 13.95 -11.25 7.64
CA ILE A 36 13.38 -11.82 8.87
C ILE A 36 12.99 -10.67 9.79
N ILE A 37 11.75 -10.69 10.27
CA ILE A 37 11.26 -9.76 11.28
C ILE A 37 10.96 -10.45 12.59
N PHE A 38 11.27 -9.76 13.68
CA PHE A 38 10.79 -10.05 15.02
C PHE A 38 9.78 -8.98 15.40
N LEU A 39 8.53 -9.36 15.63
CA LEU A 39 7.47 -8.43 16.01
C LEU A 39 7.50 -8.21 17.52
N ALA A 40 7.67 -6.95 17.92
CA ALA A 40 7.78 -6.55 19.31
C ALA A 40 6.77 -5.46 19.69
N ILE A 41 6.40 -5.40 20.95
CA ILE A 41 5.47 -4.42 21.52
C ILE A 41 5.91 -4.01 22.92
N ASN A 42 5.69 -2.75 23.28
CA ASN A 42 5.77 -2.30 24.66
C ASN A 42 4.47 -2.63 25.40
N HIS A 43 4.54 -3.56 26.35
CA HIS A 43 3.41 -3.98 27.18
C HIS A 43 3.89 -4.11 28.64
N GLU A 44 3.14 -3.53 29.58
CA GLU A 44 3.46 -3.56 31.02
C GLU A 44 4.92 -3.18 31.38
N LYS A 45 5.46 -2.14 30.73
CA LYS A 45 6.85 -1.65 30.90
C LYS A 45 7.94 -2.65 30.47
N GLN A 46 7.57 -3.64 29.67
CA GLN A 46 8.49 -4.58 29.03
C GLN A 46 8.38 -4.44 27.51
N THR A 47 9.46 -4.71 26.79
CA THR A 47 9.43 -4.79 25.33
C THR A 47 9.38 -6.26 24.96
N LEU A 48 8.19 -6.76 24.68
CA LEU A 48 7.92 -8.18 24.46
C LEU A 48 7.99 -8.51 22.97
N CYS A 49 8.65 -9.61 22.62
CA CYS A 49 8.59 -10.23 21.30
C CYS A 49 7.86 -11.56 21.38
N GLY A 50 6.92 -11.79 20.46
CA GLY A 50 6.12 -13.02 20.42
C GLY A 50 5.98 -13.65 19.04
N LEU A 51 6.53 -13.02 18.00
CA LEU A 51 6.43 -13.51 16.62
C LEU A 51 7.73 -13.28 15.86
N ARG A 52 8.14 -14.31 15.11
CA ARG A 52 9.19 -14.26 14.10
C ARG A 52 8.56 -14.65 12.76
N ALA A 53 8.81 -13.88 11.72
CA ALA A 53 8.30 -14.21 10.39
C ALA A 53 9.28 -13.74 9.31
N ARG A 54 9.18 -14.33 8.13
CA ARG A 54 9.87 -13.86 6.94
C ARG A 54 8.95 -12.93 6.16
N LEU A 55 9.48 -11.83 5.63
CA LEU A 55 8.75 -10.94 4.75
C LEU A 55 8.52 -11.64 3.41
N GLY A 56 7.25 -11.83 3.07
CA GLY A 56 6.83 -12.29 1.77
C GLY A 56 6.79 -11.14 0.78
N GLU A 57 5.79 -11.20 -0.09
CA GLU A 57 5.62 -10.22 -1.14
C GLU A 57 4.99 -8.92 -0.61
N PRO A 58 5.29 -7.76 -1.24
CA PRO A 58 4.57 -6.52 -0.96
C PRO A 58 3.07 -6.69 -1.14
N THR A 59 2.27 -5.98 -0.35
CA THR A 59 0.81 -6.05 -0.40
C THR A 59 0.17 -4.69 -0.22
N ASP A 60 -1.01 -4.54 -0.82
CA ASP A 60 -1.92 -3.41 -0.63
C ASP A 60 -2.78 -3.56 0.64
N GLN A 61 -2.78 -4.73 1.29
CA GLN A 61 -3.58 -4.99 2.49
C GLN A 61 -3.10 -4.17 3.69
N GLN A 62 -3.92 -3.23 4.13
CA GLN A 62 -3.66 -2.36 5.30
C GLN A 62 -4.82 -2.43 6.29
N PRO A 63 -4.74 -3.29 7.31
CA PRO A 63 -5.80 -3.43 8.30
C PRO A 63 -5.82 -2.28 9.33
N TRP A 64 -4.80 -1.41 9.34
CA TRP A 64 -4.68 -0.34 10.33
C TRP A 64 -5.56 0.87 9.98
N PRO A 65 -6.20 1.52 10.96
CA PRO A 65 -6.92 2.78 10.74
C PRO A 65 -6.03 3.91 10.23
N ASP A 66 -4.77 3.94 10.64
CA ASP A 66 -3.75 4.91 10.24
C ASP A 66 -2.83 4.39 9.12
N ALA A 67 -3.41 3.60 8.21
CA ALA A 67 -2.75 2.94 7.08
C ALA A 67 -1.78 3.83 6.27
N ASP A 68 -2.09 5.12 6.18
CA ASP A 68 -1.32 6.14 5.45
C ASP A 68 0.09 6.38 6.01
N ARG A 69 0.33 6.03 7.27
CA ARG A 69 1.66 6.17 7.88
C ARG A 69 2.66 5.11 7.40
N TYR A 70 2.17 4.02 6.81
CA TYR A 70 2.99 2.90 6.39
C TYR A 70 3.30 3.02 4.89
N VAL A 71 4.52 3.45 4.59
CA VAL A 71 5.02 3.63 3.21
C VAL A 71 5.15 2.30 2.45
N SER A 72 5.42 1.21 3.17
CA SER A 72 5.46 -0.13 2.58
C SER A 72 4.79 -1.15 3.49
N THR A 73 4.18 -2.16 2.89
CA THR A 73 3.48 -3.23 3.61
C THR A 73 3.81 -4.55 2.93
N TYR A 74 4.11 -5.56 3.75
CA TYR A 74 4.51 -6.88 3.30
C TYR A 74 3.65 -7.95 3.95
N LYS A 75 3.41 -9.04 3.23
CA LYS A 75 2.85 -10.25 3.84
C LYS A 75 3.89 -10.92 4.73
N LEU A 76 3.41 -11.60 5.76
CA LEU A 76 4.23 -12.44 6.62
C LEU A 76 4.09 -13.89 6.17
N ILE A 77 5.22 -14.52 5.86
CA ILE A 77 5.33 -15.94 5.50
C ILE A 77 6.24 -16.64 6.53
N ASP A 78 6.13 -17.97 6.61
CA ASP A 78 6.84 -18.79 7.60
C ASP A 78 6.74 -18.25 9.03
N ILE A 79 5.50 -17.94 9.44
CA ILE A 79 5.24 -17.35 10.76
C ILE A 79 5.50 -18.39 11.85
N GLU A 80 6.33 -18.02 12.80
CA GLU A 80 6.63 -18.77 14.00
C GLU A 80 6.24 -17.94 15.22
N TYR A 81 5.67 -18.61 16.23
CA TYR A 81 5.23 -17.97 17.46
C TYR A 81 6.16 -18.32 18.62
N ALA A 82 6.27 -17.39 19.56
CA ALA A 82 6.95 -17.60 20.83
C ALA A 82 6.03 -17.16 21.98
N ASN A 83 6.16 -17.82 23.13
CA ASN A 83 5.66 -17.27 24.37
C ASN A 83 6.35 -15.91 24.60
N PRO A 84 5.60 -14.79 24.72
CA PRO A 84 6.17 -13.46 24.72
C PRO A 84 7.32 -13.33 25.72
N PHE A 85 8.49 -12.92 25.21
CA PHE A 85 9.69 -12.74 26.01
C PHE A 85 10.25 -11.34 25.85
N ASP A 86 10.90 -10.85 26.90
CA ASP A 86 11.45 -9.51 26.95
C ASP A 86 12.76 -9.41 26.16
N ILE A 87 12.82 -8.51 25.18
CA ILE A 87 14.01 -8.31 24.33
C ILE A 87 15.04 -7.34 24.94
N ARG A 88 14.81 -6.83 26.16
CA ARG A 88 15.77 -5.94 26.84
C ARG A 88 17.14 -6.56 27.10
N PHE A 89 17.30 -7.89 26.99
CA PHE A 89 18.62 -8.54 27.01
C PHE A 89 19.55 -8.03 25.90
N LEU A 90 19.01 -7.40 24.84
CA LEU A 90 19.81 -6.75 23.79
C LEU A 90 20.67 -5.60 24.31
N VAL A 91 20.46 -5.12 25.55
CA VAL A 91 21.36 -4.18 26.23
C VAL A 91 22.80 -4.69 26.30
N ASP A 92 23.01 -6.01 26.39
CA ASP A 92 24.35 -6.61 26.45
C ASP A 92 25.14 -6.45 25.15
N TYR A 93 24.44 -6.20 24.04
CA TYR A 93 25.02 -6.04 22.70
C TYR A 93 25.01 -4.58 22.26
N GLY A 94 23.90 -3.88 22.51
CA GLY A 94 23.71 -2.49 22.09
C GLY A 94 24.21 -1.46 23.10
N GLY A 95 24.52 -1.87 24.33
CA GLY A 95 24.91 -0.98 25.42
C GLY A 95 23.78 -0.02 25.81
N LYS A 96 24.18 1.16 26.33
CA LYS A 96 23.25 2.21 26.77
C LYS A 96 22.24 2.61 25.70
N TYR A 97 22.64 2.64 24.43
CA TYR A 97 21.82 3.08 23.30
C TYR A 97 21.18 1.95 22.48
N TRP A 98 21.00 0.76 23.08
CA TRP A 98 20.41 -0.42 22.39
C TRP A 98 19.05 -0.17 21.70
N PRO A 99 18.09 0.61 22.24
CA PRO A 99 16.82 0.90 21.57
C PRO A 99 17.02 1.66 20.25
N LEU A 100 17.96 2.62 20.23
CA LEU A 100 18.30 3.36 18.99
C LEU A 100 19.01 2.47 17.97
N LYS A 101 19.80 1.50 18.46
CA LYS A 101 20.49 0.53 17.60
C LYS A 101 19.55 -0.52 17.00
N PHE A 102 18.51 -0.94 17.71
CA PHE A 102 17.72 -2.12 17.32
C PHE A 102 16.22 -1.88 17.07
N LEU A 103 15.60 -0.88 17.70
CA LEU A 103 14.15 -0.63 17.61
C LEU A 103 13.78 0.53 16.68
N GLN A 104 14.71 1.45 16.43
CA GLN A 104 14.43 2.63 15.61
C GLN A 104 14.24 2.27 14.13
N GLY A 105 13.04 2.55 13.61
CA GLY A 105 12.74 2.51 12.17
C GLY A 105 12.86 1.13 11.50
N ALA A 106 12.78 0.04 12.28
CA ALA A 106 12.91 -1.34 11.80
C ALA A 106 14.11 -1.58 10.87
N LYS A 107 15.25 -0.95 11.20
CA LYS A 107 16.48 -1.08 10.42
C LYS A 107 17.09 -2.48 10.53
N ALA A 108 17.87 -2.85 9.51
CA ALA A 108 18.62 -4.11 9.51
C ALA A 108 19.64 -4.11 10.65
N ILE A 109 19.62 -5.17 11.46
CA ILE A 109 20.57 -5.38 12.54
C ILE A 109 21.89 -5.85 11.92
N LYS A 110 22.95 -5.06 12.08
CA LYS A 110 24.29 -5.35 11.56
C LYS A 110 25.13 -6.24 12.49
N ASP A 111 24.80 -6.28 13.79
CA ASP A 111 25.52 -7.09 14.76
C ASP A 111 25.04 -8.55 14.72
N GLU A 112 25.85 -9.42 14.13
CA GLU A 112 25.57 -10.85 13.98
C GLU A 112 25.38 -11.55 15.34
N LYS A 113 26.06 -11.10 16.41
CA LYS A 113 25.90 -11.71 17.75
C LYS A 113 24.55 -11.38 18.34
N ALA A 114 24.08 -10.15 18.16
CA ALA A 114 22.75 -9.74 18.60
C ALA A 114 21.66 -10.51 17.84
N VAL A 115 21.85 -10.72 16.52
CA VAL A 115 20.94 -11.53 15.69
C VAL A 115 20.90 -12.97 16.20
N GLN A 116 22.05 -13.61 16.41
CA GLN A 116 22.11 -14.99 16.91
C GLN A 116 21.44 -15.12 18.28
N ALA A 117 21.71 -14.19 19.19
CA ALA A 117 21.08 -14.18 20.51
C ALA A 117 19.56 -14.05 20.43
N LEU A 118 19.05 -13.23 19.51
CA LEU A 118 17.61 -13.07 19.30
C LEU A 118 16.96 -14.36 18.79
N HIS A 119 17.59 -15.05 17.84
CA HIS A 119 17.14 -16.36 17.39
C HIS A 119 17.18 -17.41 18.51
N ASP A 120 18.28 -17.50 19.25
CA ASP A 120 18.46 -18.48 20.33
C ASP A 120 17.43 -18.30 21.46
N VAL A 121 17.14 -17.05 21.84
CA VAL A 121 16.14 -16.74 22.87
C VAL A 121 14.74 -17.02 22.34
N PHE A 122 14.46 -16.67 21.08
CA PHE A 122 13.18 -16.97 20.45
C PHE A 122 12.91 -18.48 20.41
N ASP A 123 13.88 -19.28 19.98
CA ASP A 123 13.72 -20.73 19.83
C ASP A 123 13.50 -21.42 21.19
N LYS A 124 14.04 -20.87 22.29
CA LYS A 124 13.75 -21.35 23.67
C LYS A 124 12.32 -21.10 24.11
N HIS A 125 11.67 -20.08 23.55
CA HIS A 125 10.30 -19.69 23.89
C HIS A 125 9.29 -20.13 22.82
N ARG A 126 9.72 -20.87 21.79
CA ARG A 126 8.87 -21.25 20.66
C ARG A 126 7.63 -22.02 21.10
N VAL A 127 6.49 -21.65 20.53
CA VAL A 127 5.18 -22.29 20.75
C VAL A 127 4.47 -22.53 19.42
N GLU A 128 3.48 -23.41 19.42
CA GLU A 128 2.74 -23.76 18.20
C GLU A 128 1.67 -22.72 17.81
N GLN A 129 1.15 -21.96 18.77
CA GLN A 129 0.04 -21.02 18.56
C GLN A 129 0.35 -19.64 19.16
N PRO A 130 -0.22 -18.55 18.59
CA PRO A 130 -0.04 -17.22 19.13
C PRO A 130 -0.57 -17.13 20.56
N VAL A 131 0.25 -16.61 21.47
CA VAL A 131 -0.17 -16.37 22.85
C VAL A 131 -0.78 -14.96 22.91
N PRO A 132 -2.08 -14.83 23.24
CA PRO A 132 -2.70 -13.52 23.36
C PRO A 132 -2.12 -12.77 24.56
N LEU A 133 -1.66 -11.54 24.33
CA LEU A 133 -1.39 -10.59 25.41
C LEU A 133 -2.73 -10.07 25.91
N LEU A 134 -3.08 -10.38 27.16
CA LEU A 134 -4.33 -9.90 27.78
C LEU A 134 -4.16 -8.44 28.21
N LYS A 135 -5.22 -7.63 28.05
CA LYS A 135 -5.27 -6.33 28.74
C LYS A 135 -5.34 -6.64 30.24
N GLY A 136 -4.38 -6.12 31.02
CA GLY A 136 -4.41 -6.22 32.47
C GLY A 136 -5.79 -5.83 33.02
N ASN A 137 -6.29 -6.62 33.97
CA ASN A 137 -7.66 -6.54 34.51
C ASN A 137 -8.15 -5.10 34.81
N ASP A 138 -9.40 -4.84 34.42
CA ASP A 138 -10.18 -3.64 34.73
C ASP A 138 -10.09 -3.19 36.20
N LEU A 139 -9.49 -2.03 36.42
CA LEU A 139 -9.86 -1.10 37.48
C LEU A 139 -9.76 0.32 36.90
N ASN A 140 -10.90 0.90 36.50
CA ASN A 140 -11.18 2.33 36.35
C ASN A 140 -9.98 3.25 36.08
N ILE A 141 -9.54 3.32 34.83
CA ILE A 141 -8.85 4.51 34.30
C ILE A 141 -9.48 4.81 32.94
N GLU A 142 -10.63 5.48 32.98
CA GLU A 142 -10.98 6.40 31.90
C GLU A 142 -9.85 7.44 31.82
N GLU A 143 -9.30 7.63 30.62
CA GLU A 143 -8.46 8.75 30.23
C GLU A 143 -7.15 8.95 31.03
N LYS A 144 -6.08 8.31 30.55
CA LYS A 144 -4.72 8.89 30.50
C LYS A 144 -3.82 8.04 29.59
N GLU A 145 -4.05 8.11 28.28
CA GLU A 145 -3.04 7.71 27.27
C GLU A 145 -2.02 8.85 27.06
N GLU A 146 -1.49 9.40 28.15
CA GLU A 146 -0.38 10.37 28.15
C GLU A 146 0.68 9.92 29.16
N GLU A 147 1.25 8.74 28.94
CA GLU A 147 2.61 8.47 29.42
C GLU A 147 3.50 8.39 28.19
N GLU A 148 4.52 9.24 28.14
CA GLU A 148 5.47 9.38 27.04
C GLU A 148 6.05 8.03 26.62
N ASP A 149 6.29 7.89 25.33
CA ASP A 149 6.93 6.73 24.74
C ASP A 149 8.33 6.60 25.36
N THR A 150 8.54 5.58 26.19
CA THR A 150 9.79 5.37 26.95
C THR A 150 10.88 4.79 26.05
N LEU A 151 10.94 5.27 24.80
CA LEU A 151 12.15 5.19 23.98
C LEU A 151 13.14 6.19 24.60
N LEU A 152 14.40 5.77 24.76
CA LEU A 152 15.46 6.56 25.41
C LEU A 152 15.35 8.07 25.16
N GLU A 153 15.06 8.83 26.21
CA GLU A 153 15.28 10.27 26.21
C GLU A 153 16.78 10.52 26.29
N VAL A 154 17.33 11.07 25.21
CA VAL A 154 18.75 11.42 25.14
C VAL A 154 18.92 12.85 25.64
N ASP A 155 19.71 13.03 26.70
CA ASP A 155 20.09 14.36 27.18
C ASP A 155 20.88 15.10 26.08
N PRO A 156 20.56 16.39 25.80
CA PRO A 156 21.31 17.21 24.82
C PRO A 156 22.83 17.22 25.01
N SER A 157 23.31 17.05 26.24
CA SER A 157 24.74 16.99 26.56
C SER A 157 25.42 15.70 26.08
N GLU A 158 24.67 14.61 25.88
CA GLU A 158 25.18 13.31 25.44
C GLU A 158 25.14 13.11 23.92
N LEU A 159 24.60 14.06 23.16
CA LEU A 159 24.40 13.91 21.71
C LEU A 159 25.69 13.56 20.95
N SER A 160 26.83 14.10 21.38
CA SER A 160 28.12 13.80 20.75
C SER A 160 28.52 12.33 20.92
N GLU A 161 28.26 11.76 22.11
CA GLU A 161 28.51 10.35 22.40
C GLU A 161 27.54 9.45 21.63
N VAL A 162 26.26 9.85 21.57
CA VAL A 162 25.23 9.13 20.80
C VAL A 162 25.60 9.05 19.31
N PHE A 163 26.05 10.14 18.70
CA PHE A 163 26.42 10.12 17.28
C PHE A 163 27.74 9.39 16.99
N LEU A 164 28.62 9.23 17.99
CA LEU A 164 29.80 8.36 17.86
C LEU A 164 29.40 6.88 17.91
N GLU A 165 28.52 6.50 18.82
CA GLU A 165 28.08 5.10 18.99
C GLU A 165 27.01 4.65 17.98
N VAL A 166 26.13 5.56 17.56
CA VAL A 166 25.04 5.32 16.61
C VAL A 166 25.04 6.43 15.55
N PRO A 167 26.00 6.40 14.59
CA PRO A 167 26.10 7.44 13.56
C PRO A 167 24.82 7.61 12.73
N GLU A 168 24.08 6.52 12.54
CA GLU A 168 22.81 6.49 11.80
C GLU A 168 21.67 7.24 12.51
N ALA A 169 21.79 7.54 13.80
CA ALA A 169 20.81 8.37 14.51
C ALA A 169 20.88 9.83 14.07
N ARG A 170 21.97 10.25 13.43
CA ARG A 170 22.11 11.59 12.87
C ARG A 170 21.33 11.73 11.57
N ILE A 171 20.41 12.69 11.54
CA ILE A 171 19.71 13.09 10.30
C ILE A 171 20.67 13.91 9.44
N ASN A 172 21.02 13.40 8.26
CA ASN A 172 21.86 14.09 7.28
C ASN A 172 20.98 14.85 6.28
N VAL A 173 21.00 16.18 6.33
CA VAL A 173 20.26 17.04 5.39
C VAL A 173 21.06 17.17 4.09
N MET A 174 20.58 16.54 3.01
CA MET A 174 21.28 16.46 1.72
C MET A 174 20.94 17.60 0.73
N GLY A 175 19.95 18.44 1.07
CA GLY A 175 19.44 19.53 0.24
C GLY A 175 18.00 19.88 0.62
N THR A 176 17.45 20.89 -0.04
CA THR A 176 16.03 21.22 0.05
C THR A 176 15.35 20.89 -1.27
N PHE A 177 14.04 20.67 -1.20
CA PHE A 177 13.19 20.46 -2.38
C PHE A 177 12.16 21.58 -2.44
N GLN A 178 11.79 21.94 -3.66
CA GLN A 178 10.69 22.85 -3.93
C GLN A 178 9.67 22.14 -4.81
N THR A 179 8.43 22.10 -4.35
CA THR A 179 7.32 21.58 -5.14
C THR A 179 7.07 22.50 -6.33
N ILE A 180 7.03 21.90 -7.52
CA ILE A 180 6.66 22.57 -8.75
C ILE A 180 5.36 21.95 -9.29
N PRO A 181 4.44 22.75 -9.85
CA PRO A 181 3.22 22.21 -10.43
C PRO A 181 3.56 21.37 -11.67
N PHE A 182 2.81 20.28 -11.86
CA PHE A 182 2.71 19.63 -13.16
C PHE A 182 2.04 20.57 -14.16
N LYS A 183 2.31 20.37 -15.44
CA LYS A 183 1.69 21.21 -16.47
C LYS A 183 0.20 20.92 -16.62
N ASN A 184 -0.18 19.65 -16.64
CA ASN A 184 -1.55 19.12 -16.57
C ASN A 184 -1.46 17.58 -16.41
N GLU A 185 -2.55 16.86 -16.60
CA GLU A 185 -2.63 15.40 -16.51
C GLU A 185 -1.85 14.71 -17.64
N THR A 186 -2.06 15.14 -18.90
CA THR A 186 -1.72 14.38 -20.12
C THR A 186 -0.48 14.88 -20.88
N ASP A 187 0.17 15.95 -20.42
CA ASP A 187 1.35 16.50 -21.09
C ASP A 187 2.48 15.46 -21.18
N ALA A 188 3.05 15.30 -22.39
CA ALA A 188 4.00 14.22 -22.64
C ALA A 188 5.29 14.31 -21.80
N LEU A 189 5.71 15.52 -21.40
CA LEU A 189 7.00 15.75 -20.74
C LEU A 189 6.85 16.12 -19.26
N ARG A 190 5.83 16.89 -18.92
CA ARG A 190 5.57 17.40 -17.56
C ARG A 190 4.16 17.09 -17.07
N GLY A 191 3.51 16.10 -17.70
CA GLY A 191 2.20 15.62 -17.30
C GLY A 191 2.30 14.60 -16.17
N LEU A 192 1.32 14.63 -15.26
CA LEU A 192 1.25 13.69 -14.15
C LEU A 192 1.19 12.24 -14.64
N GLU A 193 0.31 11.94 -15.60
CA GLU A 193 0.09 10.59 -16.14
C GLU A 193 1.38 10.02 -16.75
N SER A 194 2.05 10.80 -17.60
CA SER A 194 3.29 10.39 -18.29
C SER A 194 4.38 10.02 -17.28
N LEU A 195 4.68 10.95 -16.36
CA LEU A 195 5.75 10.79 -15.39
C LEU A 195 5.48 9.68 -14.37
N VAL A 196 4.22 9.51 -13.95
CA VAL A 196 3.83 8.45 -13.04
C VAL A 196 3.86 7.09 -13.73
N ASN A 197 3.33 6.95 -14.94
CA ASN A 197 3.34 5.68 -15.67
C ASN A 197 4.77 5.17 -15.91
N GLU A 198 5.70 6.05 -16.30
CA GLU A 198 7.11 5.68 -16.50
C GLU A 198 7.79 5.18 -15.22
N ASN A 199 7.34 5.64 -14.04
CA ASN A 199 7.96 5.36 -12.76
C ASN A 199 7.06 4.55 -11.81
N PHE A 200 5.95 3.98 -12.30
CA PHE A 200 4.86 3.47 -11.47
C PHE A 200 5.33 2.49 -10.38
N TYR A 201 6.08 1.46 -10.77
CA TYR A 201 6.58 0.44 -9.84
C TYR A 201 7.66 0.94 -8.86
N ASN A 202 8.34 2.05 -9.18
CA ASN A 202 9.28 2.69 -8.26
C ASN A 202 8.55 3.62 -7.27
N LEU A 203 7.44 4.21 -7.70
CA LEU A 203 6.63 5.15 -6.92
C LEU A 203 5.75 4.43 -5.89
N PHE A 204 5.19 3.28 -6.27
CA PHE A 204 4.24 2.51 -5.48
C PHE A 204 4.78 1.12 -5.12
N PRO A 205 5.63 0.99 -4.08
CA PRO A 205 6.25 -0.27 -3.68
C PRO A 205 5.27 -1.42 -3.39
N ARG A 206 4.01 -1.09 -3.08
CA ARG A 206 2.93 -2.07 -2.86
C ARG A 206 2.60 -2.88 -4.11
N TYR A 207 2.91 -2.35 -5.29
CA TYR A 207 2.72 -3.03 -6.56
C TYR A 207 4.08 -3.45 -7.11
N SER A 208 4.32 -4.75 -7.18
CA SER A 208 5.53 -5.28 -7.83
C SER A 208 5.24 -5.59 -9.30
N SER A 209 6.24 -5.39 -10.16
CA SER A 209 6.15 -5.77 -11.57
C SER A 209 5.99 -7.27 -11.77
N ASN A 210 6.27 -8.11 -10.76
CA ASN A 210 6.06 -9.56 -10.84
C ASN A 210 4.63 -9.97 -10.52
N GLN A 211 3.91 -9.20 -9.71
CA GLN A 211 2.58 -9.53 -9.19
C GLN A 211 1.49 -8.55 -9.62
N SER A 212 1.81 -7.61 -10.49
CA SER A 212 0.82 -6.72 -11.05
C SER A 212 1.14 -6.34 -12.49
N LEU A 213 0.12 -6.03 -13.29
CA LEU A 213 0.25 -5.62 -14.67
C LEU A 213 -0.50 -4.30 -14.87
N LEU A 214 0.25 -3.22 -15.08
CA LEU A 214 -0.30 -1.91 -15.45
C LEU A 214 -0.61 -1.90 -16.95
N ILE A 215 -1.81 -1.46 -17.29
CA ILE A 215 -2.29 -1.22 -18.66
C ILE A 215 -2.59 0.28 -18.77
N PRO A 216 -1.61 1.10 -19.21
CA PRO A 216 -1.71 2.56 -19.21
C PRO A 216 -2.50 3.13 -20.41
N GLU A 217 -3.42 2.35 -20.99
CA GLU A 217 -4.12 2.72 -22.23
C GLU A 217 -5.59 3.10 -21.98
N ASN A 218 -5.82 4.38 -21.70
CA ASN A 218 -7.15 4.94 -21.45
C ASN A 218 -8.16 4.62 -22.58
N ARG A 219 -7.77 4.75 -23.85
CA ARG A 219 -8.68 4.58 -25.00
C ARG A 219 -9.26 3.19 -25.16
N LEU A 220 -8.69 2.17 -24.52
CA LEU A 220 -9.24 0.82 -24.56
C LEU A 220 -10.56 0.76 -23.78
N PHE A 221 -10.71 1.42 -22.64
CA PHE A 221 -11.75 1.07 -21.66
C PHE A 221 -12.96 2.03 -21.64
N LEU A 222 -13.70 2.09 -22.75
CA LEU A 222 -14.98 2.84 -22.82
C LEU A 222 -16.10 2.13 -22.04
N SER A 223 -16.78 2.81 -21.12
CA SER A 223 -18.03 2.30 -20.51
C SER A 223 -19.26 2.56 -21.40
N SER A 224 -20.23 1.63 -21.38
CA SER A 224 -21.52 1.79 -22.05
C SER A 224 -22.45 2.70 -21.22
N GLY A 225 -22.59 3.97 -21.61
CA GLY A 225 -23.54 4.88 -20.97
C GLY A 225 -24.93 4.79 -21.60
N VAL A 226 -25.93 4.25 -20.90
CA VAL A 226 -27.37 4.42 -21.26
C VAL A 226 -28.28 4.35 -20.03
N GLU A 227 -29.12 5.38 -19.83
CA GLU A 227 -30.37 5.27 -19.04
C GLU A 227 -31.52 4.89 -19.98
N ALA A 228 -32.22 3.80 -19.69
CA ALA A 228 -33.38 3.35 -20.44
C ALA A 228 -34.69 3.74 -19.74
N ARG A 229 -35.30 4.86 -20.15
CA ARG A 229 -36.75 5.09 -20.05
C ARG A 229 -37.26 5.96 -21.22
N GLY A 230 -37.77 5.32 -22.28
CA GLY A 230 -38.50 5.96 -23.39
C GLY A 230 -37.75 6.07 -24.73
N GLU A 231 -38.50 6.35 -25.81
CA GLU A 231 -38.09 6.35 -27.23
C GLU A 231 -37.00 7.38 -27.65
N LYS A 232 -36.25 7.95 -26.71
CA LYS A 232 -35.10 8.82 -27.01
C LYS A 232 -33.86 8.33 -26.28
N LEU A 233 -32.85 7.92 -27.05
CA LEU A 233 -31.49 7.68 -26.59
C LEU A 233 -30.88 8.99 -26.08
N VAL A 234 -31.04 9.26 -24.78
CA VAL A 234 -30.21 10.26 -24.10
C VAL A 234 -28.84 9.62 -23.93
N LYS A 235 -27.81 10.16 -24.59
CA LYS A 235 -26.43 9.69 -24.44
C LYS A 235 -26.02 9.85 -22.97
N GLY A 236 -25.91 8.74 -22.24
CA GLY A 236 -25.24 8.74 -20.93
C GLY A 236 -23.80 9.22 -21.11
N ILE A 237 -23.28 9.95 -20.13
CA ILE A 237 -21.89 10.41 -20.13
C ILE A 237 -21.00 9.17 -19.96
N ARG A 238 -20.20 8.86 -20.99
CA ARG A 238 -19.24 7.75 -20.97
C ARG A 238 -18.12 8.11 -20.00
N SER A 239 -17.68 7.14 -19.22
CA SER A 239 -16.49 7.24 -18.38
C SER A 239 -15.42 6.29 -18.91
N ILE A 240 -14.17 6.71 -18.84
CA ILE A 240 -13.00 5.96 -19.30
C ILE A 240 -11.95 6.10 -18.20
N PRO A 241 -11.52 5.02 -17.54
CA PRO A 241 -10.39 5.10 -16.62
C PRO A 241 -9.13 5.35 -17.43
N ASP A 242 -8.19 6.07 -16.84
CA ASP A 242 -6.95 6.39 -17.54
C ASP A 242 -6.03 5.16 -17.66
N ALA A 243 -6.05 4.30 -16.64
CA ALA A 243 -5.35 3.04 -16.68
C ALA A 243 -6.08 1.94 -15.91
N ILE A 244 -5.71 0.69 -16.18
CA ILE A 244 -6.15 -0.47 -15.40
C ILE A 244 -4.91 -1.17 -14.84
N LEU A 245 -4.97 -1.55 -13.56
CA LEU A 245 -3.97 -2.38 -12.92
C LEU A 245 -4.60 -3.71 -12.53
N ILE A 246 -4.01 -4.80 -13.02
CA ILE A 246 -4.33 -6.14 -12.54
C ILE A 246 -3.35 -6.44 -11.40
N VAL A 247 -3.85 -6.79 -10.23
CA VAL A 247 -3.02 -7.19 -9.07
C VAL A 247 -3.29 -8.66 -8.77
N TYR A 248 -2.21 -9.40 -8.54
CA TYR A 248 -2.23 -10.82 -8.22
C TYR A 248 -1.58 -11.10 -6.86
N SER A 249 -2.23 -11.91 -6.03
CA SER A 249 -1.64 -12.42 -4.80
C SER A 249 -2.17 -13.81 -4.46
N GLU A 250 -1.30 -14.81 -4.37
CA GLU A 250 -1.68 -16.20 -4.08
C GLU A 250 -2.29 -16.40 -2.68
N TYR A 251 -2.03 -15.49 -1.76
CA TYR A 251 -2.43 -15.59 -0.35
C TYR A 251 -3.80 -14.95 -0.06
N GLU A 252 -4.41 -14.28 -1.03
CA GLU A 252 -5.71 -13.64 -0.81
C GLU A 252 -6.87 -14.58 -1.13
N LYS A 253 -7.99 -14.36 -0.43
CA LYS A 253 -9.25 -15.04 -0.71
C LYS A 253 -9.70 -14.82 -2.17
N GLN A 254 -9.44 -13.62 -2.70
CA GLN A 254 -9.58 -13.31 -4.12
C GLN A 254 -8.19 -13.04 -4.68
N PRO A 255 -7.55 -14.02 -5.35
CA PRO A 255 -6.18 -13.86 -5.80
C PRO A 255 -5.97 -12.77 -6.85
N PHE A 256 -7.04 -12.35 -7.52
CA PHE A 256 -7.01 -11.29 -8.52
C PHE A 256 -7.87 -10.12 -8.07
N LYS A 257 -7.29 -8.92 -8.18
CA LYS A 257 -7.95 -7.63 -8.00
C LYS A 257 -7.79 -6.80 -9.26
N ILE A 258 -8.80 -5.97 -9.55
CA ILE A 258 -8.72 -4.97 -10.62
C ILE A 258 -8.79 -3.60 -9.99
N ALA A 259 -7.76 -2.77 -10.22
CA ALA A 259 -7.78 -1.37 -9.84
C ALA A 259 -7.99 -0.48 -11.08
N LEU A 260 -8.99 0.37 -11.03
CA LEU A 260 -9.27 1.39 -12.03
C LEU A 260 -8.53 2.67 -11.63
N ILE A 261 -7.58 3.10 -12.45
CA ILE A 261 -6.72 4.24 -12.15
C ILE A 261 -7.27 5.49 -12.85
N GLU A 262 -7.37 6.57 -12.10
CA GLU A 262 -7.67 7.91 -12.60
C GLU A 262 -6.51 8.85 -12.22
N TYR A 263 -5.98 9.57 -13.21
CA TYR A 263 -4.96 10.59 -13.03
C TYR A 263 -5.60 11.97 -13.06
N GLU A 264 -5.49 12.71 -11.96
CA GLU A 264 -6.08 14.05 -11.86
C GLU A 264 -5.02 15.08 -11.45
N CYS A 265 -5.10 16.28 -12.01
CA CYS A 265 -4.10 17.30 -11.74
C CYS A 265 -4.72 18.69 -11.66
N PHE A 266 -4.45 19.40 -10.57
CA PHE A 266 -4.74 20.82 -10.55
C PHE A 266 -3.80 21.59 -11.48
N GLY A 267 -2.52 21.22 -11.45
CA GLY A 267 -1.49 21.68 -12.36
C GLY A 267 -1.26 23.19 -12.31
N GLU A 268 -0.66 23.74 -13.36
CA GLU A 268 -0.37 25.18 -13.47
C GLU A 268 -1.64 26.05 -13.55
N ASN A 269 -2.79 25.46 -13.90
CA ASN A 269 -4.01 26.20 -14.22
C ASN A 269 -4.94 26.41 -13.01
N LYS A 270 -4.99 25.49 -12.04
CA LYS A 270 -5.97 25.51 -10.94
C LYS A 270 -5.26 25.83 -9.61
N THR A 271 -5.00 27.10 -9.38
CA THR A 271 -4.15 27.54 -8.24
C THR A 271 -4.96 27.93 -7.01
N ARG A 272 -6.21 28.41 -7.17
CA ARG A 272 -7.03 28.90 -6.05
C ARG A 272 -7.78 27.76 -5.38
N SER A 273 -7.92 27.80 -4.05
CA SER A 273 -8.66 26.79 -3.29
C SER A 273 -10.10 26.59 -3.77
N GLN A 274 -10.78 27.64 -4.21
CA GLN A 274 -12.14 27.54 -4.76
C GLN A 274 -12.17 26.81 -6.11
N GLU A 275 -11.19 27.03 -6.99
CA GLU A 275 -11.08 26.33 -8.28
C GLU A 275 -10.79 24.86 -8.05
N LYS A 276 -9.87 24.55 -7.14
CA LYS A 276 -9.57 23.17 -6.73
C LYS A 276 -10.81 22.45 -6.18
N SER A 277 -11.53 23.10 -5.27
CA SER A 277 -12.77 22.55 -4.69
C SER A 277 -13.87 22.34 -5.73
N ASN A 278 -14.07 23.32 -6.63
CA ASN A 278 -15.06 23.19 -7.71
C ASN A 278 -14.68 22.08 -8.70
N TYR A 279 -13.40 21.93 -9.01
CA TYR A 279 -12.90 20.86 -9.88
C TYR A 279 -13.10 19.48 -9.24
N LEU A 280 -12.73 19.35 -7.96
CA LEU A 280 -12.86 18.09 -7.23
C LEU A 280 -14.33 17.66 -7.10
N ASN A 281 -15.22 18.58 -6.73
CA ASN A 281 -16.65 18.28 -6.57
C ASN A 281 -17.42 18.18 -7.90
N GLY A 282 -16.99 18.91 -8.92
CA GLY A 282 -17.68 19.00 -10.22
C GLY A 282 -17.20 17.98 -11.26
N GLN A 283 -15.96 17.51 -11.14
CA GLN A 283 -15.33 16.63 -12.12
C GLN A 283 -14.81 15.33 -11.50
N VAL A 284 -13.87 15.42 -10.54
CA VAL A 284 -13.17 14.25 -9.98
C VAL A 284 -14.14 13.29 -9.28
N ILE A 285 -14.86 13.75 -8.24
CA ILE A 285 -15.80 12.91 -7.49
C ILE A 285 -16.87 12.29 -8.42
N PRO A 286 -17.56 13.07 -9.27
CA PRO A 286 -18.52 12.51 -10.22
C PRO A 286 -17.93 11.45 -11.16
N GLN A 287 -16.67 11.60 -11.59
CA GLN A 287 -15.99 10.62 -12.43
C GLN A 287 -15.74 9.30 -11.69
N LEU A 288 -15.19 9.37 -10.49
CA LEU A 288 -14.95 8.18 -9.65
C LEU A 288 -16.27 7.47 -9.31
N MET A 289 -17.33 8.22 -9.01
CA MET A 289 -18.68 7.66 -8.81
C MET A 289 -19.23 6.96 -10.06
N ARG A 290 -18.94 7.47 -11.25
CA ARG A 290 -19.33 6.80 -12.50
C ARG A 290 -18.61 5.47 -12.68
N PHE A 291 -17.33 5.37 -12.32
CA PHE A 291 -16.64 4.09 -12.32
C PHE A 291 -17.25 3.13 -11.31
N ALA A 292 -17.43 3.57 -10.07
CA ALA A 292 -17.99 2.75 -9.01
C ALA A 292 -19.40 2.25 -9.36
N SER A 293 -20.25 3.13 -9.92
CA SER A 293 -21.61 2.76 -10.28
C SER A 293 -21.68 1.73 -11.41
N ALA A 294 -20.84 1.86 -12.45
CA ALA A 294 -20.83 0.96 -13.62
C ALA A 294 -20.63 -0.53 -13.25
N PHE A 295 -19.91 -0.81 -12.17
CA PHE A 295 -19.61 -2.17 -11.68
C PHE A 295 -20.38 -2.57 -10.42
N SER A 296 -21.19 -1.67 -9.87
CA SER A 296 -21.95 -1.90 -8.65
C SER A 296 -23.27 -2.63 -8.89
N ILE A 297 -23.83 -3.24 -7.83
CA ILE A 297 -25.14 -3.89 -7.83
C ILE A 297 -26.30 -2.95 -8.12
N VAL A 298 -26.09 -1.63 -7.98
CA VAL A 298 -27.10 -0.61 -8.30
C VAL A 298 -27.35 -0.47 -9.80
N THR A 299 -26.39 -0.88 -10.64
CA THR A 299 -26.53 -0.90 -12.10
C THR A 299 -27.21 -2.20 -12.54
N ASP A 300 -28.03 -2.10 -13.59
CA ASP A 300 -28.71 -3.26 -14.18
C ASP A 300 -27.71 -4.38 -14.51
N LYS A 301 -28.06 -5.61 -14.13
CA LYS A 301 -27.15 -6.76 -14.26
C LYS A 301 -26.71 -7.00 -15.70
N GLN A 302 -27.60 -6.85 -16.68
CA GLN A 302 -27.24 -7.09 -18.08
C GLN A 302 -26.24 -6.04 -18.57
N ILE A 303 -26.44 -4.77 -18.22
CA ILE A 303 -25.53 -3.68 -18.58
C ILE A 303 -24.17 -3.87 -17.91
N ARG A 304 -24.17 -4.22 -16.62
CA ARG A 304 -22.94 -4.48 -15.86
C ARG A 304 -22.16 -5.64 -16.47
N ASP A 305 -22.80 -6.79 -16.68
CA ASP A 305 -22.15 -7.99 -17.22
C ASP A 305 -21.61 -7.75 -18.64
N GLN A 306 -22.32 -6.98 -19.46
CA GLN A 306 -21.84 -6.56 -20.79
C GLN A 306 -20.61 -5.66 -20.70
N THR A 307 -20.60 -4.70 -19.77
CA THR A 307 -19.47 -3.79 -19.55
C THR A 307 -18.24 -4.58 -19.09
N ILE A 308 -18.40 -5.46 -18.11
CA ILE A 308 -17.34 -6.35 -17.61
C ILE A 308 -16.80 -7.19 -18.76
N LYS A 309 -17.66 -7.90 -19.50
CA LYS A 309 -17.22 -8.74 -20.61
C LYS A 309 -16.42 -7.97 -21.65
N MET A 310 -16.91 -6.79 -22.06
CA MET A 310 -16.20 -5.96 -23.03
C MET A 310 -14.82 -5.53 -22.54
N TRP A 311 -14.66 -5.22 -21.24
CA TRP A 311 -13.39 -4.81 -20.68
C TRP A 311 -12.44 -6.00 -20.49
N VAL A 312 -12.96 -7.15 -20.05
CA VAL A 312 -12.22 -8.41 -19.97
C VAL A 312 -11.68 -8.79 -21.35
N ASP A 313 -12.49 -8.73 -22.40
CA ASP A 313 -12.06 -9.02 -23.77
C ASP A 313 -10.87 -8.14 -24.19
N LYS A 314 -10.89 -6.85 -23.82
CA LYS A 314 -9.81 -5.90 -24.14
C LYS A 314 -8.56 -6.12 -23.31
N ILE A 315 -8.70 -6.44 -22.02
CA ILE A 315 -7.58 -6.83 -21.16
C ILE A 315 -6.92 -8.09 -21.71
N ILE A 316 -7.71 -9.10 -22.08
CA ILE A 316 -7.20 -10.33 -22.71
C ILE A 316 -6.47 -10.00 -24.00
N GLN A 317 -7.06 -9.20 -24.89
CA GLN A 317 -6.38 -8.77 -26.12
C GLN A 317 -5.02 -8.11 -25.81
N TYR A 318 -4.98 -7.20 -24.84
CA TYR A 318 -3.74 -6.53 -24.42
C TYR A 318 -2.69 -7.53 -23.91
N ILE A 319 -3.10 -8.49 -23.05
CA ILE A 319 -2.20 -9.53 -22.53
C ILE A 319 -1.63 -10.40 -23.65
N TYR A 320 -2.43 -10.72 -24.67
CA TYR A 320 -2.02 -11.61 -25.76
C TYR A 320 -1.17 -10.93 -26.84
N VAL A 321 -1.14 -9.60 -26.89
CA VAL A 321 -0.27 -8.85 -27.83
C VAL A 321 1.21 -9.02 -27.49
N THR A 322 1.55 -9.14 -26.20
CA THR A 322 2.94 -9.17 -25.73
C THR A 322 3.27 -10.54 -25.10
N PRO A 323 4.26 -11.31 -25.62
CA PRO A 323 4.64 -12.62 -25.10
C PRO A 323 4.99 -12.64 -23.61
N GLU A 324 5.61 -11.56 -23.11
CA GLU A 324 5.96 -11.42 -21.70
C GLU A 324 4.72 -11.33 -20.80
N TYR A 325 3.68 -10.60 -21.23
CA TYR A 325 2.46 -10.42 -20.45
C TYR A 325 1.67 -11.72 -20.35
N ILE A 326 1.50 -12.44 -21.47
CA ILE A 326 0.84 -13.75 -21.44
C ILE A 326 1.63 -14.75 -20.60
N SER A 327 2.96 -14.79 -20.69
CA SER A 327 3.79 -15.67 -19.86
C SER A 327 3.62 -15.36 -18.38
N LYS A 328 3.60 -14.07 -18.02
CA LYS A 328 3.42 -13.60 -16.65
C LYS A 328 2.06 -13.97 -16.07
N VAL A 329 0.97 -13.61 -16.76
CA VAL A 329 -0.39 -13.89 -16.30
C VAL A 329 -0.65 -15.40 -16.27
N SER A 330 -0.16 -16.16 -17.27
CA SER A 330 -0.25 -17.62 -17.27
C SER A 330 0.52 -18.23 -16.08
N GLY A 331 1.67 -17.66 -15.72
CA GLY A 331 2.43 -18.03 -14.53
C GLY A 331 1.60 -17.89 -13.25
N TRP A 332 0.89 -16.79 -13.08
CA TRP A 332 -0.02 -16.58 -11.95
C TRP A 332 -1.14 -17.63 -11.90
N ILE A 333 -1.76 -17.95 -13.05
CA ILE A 333 -2.77 -19.01 -13.12
C ILE A 333 -2.21 -20.36 -12.70
N LYS A 334 -0.99 -20.69 -13.15
CA LYS A 334 -0.32 -21.94 -12.83
C LYS A 334 0.12 -22.04 -11.36
N GLN A 335 0.39 -20.92 -10.70
CA GLN A 335 0.63 -20.88 -9.26
C GLN A 335 -0.64 -21.24 -8.48
N ILE A 336 -1.81 -20.71 -8.89
CA ILE A 336 -3.09 -21.05 -8.24
C ILE A 336 -3.55 -22.48 -8.59
N ARG A 337 -3.37 -22.89 -9.85
CA ARG A 337 -3.79 -24.20 -10.39
C ARG A 337 -2.66 -24.89 -11.16
N PRO A 338 -1.72 -25.54 -10.45
CA PRO A 338 -0.56 -26.20 -11.07
C PRO A 338 -0.95 -27.28 -12.10
N ASP A 339 -2.03 -28.02 -11.83
CA ASP A 339 -2.49 -29.14 -12.66
C ASP A 339 -3.33 -28.72 -13.88
N LEU A 340 -3.58 -27.41 -14.06
CA LEU A 340 -4.41 -26.93 -15.17
C LEU A 340 -3.67 -27.16 -16.50
N SER A 341 -4.32 -27.77 -17.49
CA SER A 341 -3.74 -27.92 -18.84
C SER A 341 -3.49 -26.55 -19.48
N ASP A 342 -2.39 -26.40 -20.22
CA ASP A 342 -2.03 -25.16 -20.93
C ASP A 342 -3.14 -24.70 -21.89
N GLN A 343 -3.88 -25.64 -22.49
CA GLN A 343 -5.01 -25.35 -23.37
C GLN A 343 -6.19 -24.67 -22.65
N LEU A 344 -6.26 -24.79 -21.32
CA LEU A 344 -7.33 -24.22 -20.50
C LEU A 344 -6.90 -22.93 -19.78
N VAL A 345 -5.60 -22.60 -19.77
CA VAL A 345 -5.08 -21.40 -19.09
C VAL A 345 -5.77 -20.14 -19.59
N GLY A 346 -5.92 -19.98 -20.91
CA GLY A 346 -6.59 -18.80 -21.47
C GLY A 346 -8.04 -18.61 -21.01
N ARG A 347 -8.80 -19.73 -20.87
CA ARG A 347 -10.16 -19.69 -20.32
C ARG A 347 -10.18 -19.34 -18.84
N GLU A 348 -9.18 -19.81 -18.10
CA GLU A 348 -9.06 -19.51 -16.69
C GLU A 348 -8.69 -18.04 -16.46
N ILE A 349 -7.84 -17.44 -17.31
CA ILE A 349 -7.54 -16.00 -17.29
C ILE A 349 -8.83 -15.18 -17.44
N ASP A 350 -9.65 -15.49 -18.43
CA ASP A 350 -10.95 -14.83 -18.64
C ASP A 350 -11.85 -14.92 -17.40
N ARG A 351 -11.96 -16.13 -16.84
CA ARG A 351 -12.76 -16.41 -15.65
C ARG A 351 -12.30 -15.58 -14.44
N VAL A 352 -11.00 -15.58 -14.12
CA VAL A 352 -10.50 -14.89 -12.92
C VAL A 352 -10.55 -13.38 -13.04
N ILE A 353 -10.32 -12.82 -14.24
CA ILE A 353 -10.43 -11.37 -14.46
C ILE A 353 -11.90 -10.95 -14.35
N THR A 354 -12.82 -11.73 -14.92
CA THR A 354 -14.27 -11.49 -14.79
C THR A 354 -14.70 -11.52 -13.32
N GLU A 355 -14.26 -12.53 -12.56
CA GLU A 355 -14.56 -12.62 -11.13
C GLU A 355 -13.97 -11.46 -10.33
N ALA A 356 -12.78 -10.98 -10.68
CA ALA A 356 -12.16 -9.84 -10.03
C ALA A 356 -13.00 -8.56 -10.21
N PHE A 357 -13.54 -8.28 -11.40
CA PHE A 357 -14.49 -7.17 -11.58
C PHE A 357 -15.76 -7.31 -10.72
N GLN A 358 -16.24 -8.54 -10.53
CA GLN A 358 -17.48 -8.81 -9.80
C GLN A 358 -17.32 -8.80 -8.28
N LYS A 359 -16.10 -9.01 -7.77
CA LYS A 359 -15.86 -9.28 -6.34
C LYS A 359 -14.73 -8.48 -5.71
N ALA A 360 -13.75 -8.02 -6.48
CA ALA A 360 -12.49 -7.47 -5.99
C ALA A 360 -12.04 -6.27 -6.83
N LEU A 361 -12.92 -5.26 -6.94
CA LEU A 361 -12.67 -4.02 -7.67
C LEU A 361 -12.21 -2.91 -6.72
N GLN A 362 -11.19 -2.18 -7.14
CA GLN A 362 -10.64 -1.02 -6.46
C GLN A 362 -10.67 0.20 -7.40
N ILE A 363 -10.79 1.39 -6.84
CA ILE A 363 -10.60 2.67 -7.55
C ILE A 363 -9.37 3.35 -6.97
N LEU A 364 -8.42 3.65 -7.84
CA LEU A 364 -7.16 4.30 -7.50
C LEU A 364 -7.13 5.72 -8.07
N LEU A 365 -7.13 6.73 -7.21
CA LEU A 365 -6.94 8.13 -7.60
C LEU A 365 -5.47 8.52 -7.42
N ILE A 366 -4.81 8.94 -8.48
CA ILE A 366 -3.46 9.51 -8.43
C ILE A 366 -3.59 11.00 -8.73
N ILE A 367 -3.31 11.85 -7.73
CA ILE A 367 -3.57 13.29 -7.80
C ILE A 367 -2.39 14.11 -7.26
N ASP A 368 -2.24 15.37 -7.66
CA ASP A 368 -1.15 16.23 -7.20
C ASP A 368 -1.36 16.88 -5.82
N ASP A 369 -2.62 16.96 -5.37
CA ASP A 369 -3.00 17.53 -4.08
C ASP A 369 -4.36 16.96 -3.62
N LEU A 370 -4.47 16.57 -2.36
CA LEU A 370 -5.72 16.09 -1.76
C LEU A 370 -5.64 16.24 -0.25
N SER A 371 -6.63 16.87 0.38
CA SER A 371 -6.69 16.93 1.85
C SER A 371 -7.27 15.64 2.45
N ASP A 372 -6.95 15.36 3.71
CA ASP A 372 -7.51 14.20 4.43
C ASP A 372 -9.05 14.22 4.44
N GLU A 373 -9.66 15.39 4.65
CA GLU A 373 -11.12 15.56 4.61
C GLU A 373 -11.71 15.22 3.22
N GLN A 374 -11.02 15.60 2.14
CA GLN A 374 -11.45 15.29 0.77
C GLN A 374 -11.29 13.79 0.49
N LYS A 375 -10.18 13.20 0.93
CA LYS A 375 -9.91 11.76 0.83
C LYS A 375 -10.98 10.95 1.55
N ASP A 376 -11.33 11.31 2.79
CA ASP A 376 -12.39 10.65 3.55
C ASP A 376 -13.75 10.78 2.88
N THR A 377 -14.06 11.97 2.35
CA THR A 377 -15.30 12.21 1.61
C THR A 377 -15.40 11.30 0.39
N ILE A 378 -14.35 11.24 -0.43
CA ILE A 378 -14.31 10.36 -1.61
C ILE A 378 -14.40 8.89 -1.18
N THR A 379 -13.64 8.48 -0.16
CA THR A 379 -13.64 7.12 0.38
C THR A 379 -15.05 6.68 0.76
N ASN A 380 -15.78 7.52 1.49
CA ASN A 380 -17.15 7.23 1.91
C ASN A 380 -18.12 7.12 0.72
N VAL A 381 -17.99 8.02 -0.25
CA VAL A 381 -18.80 8.01 -1.47
C VAL A 381 -18.56 6.74 -2.29
N ILE A 382 -17.31 6.34 -2.48
CA ILE A 382 -16.97 5.14 -3.25
C ILE A 382 -17.36 3.86 -2.52
N ARG A 383 -17.12 3.77 -1.20
CA ARG A 383 -17.49 2.61 -0.39
C ARG A 383 -19.00 2.38 -0.30
N ALA A 384 -19.83 3.38 -0.60
CA ALA A 384 -21.28 3.23 -0.68
C ALA A 384 -21.71 2.31 -1.85
N PHE A 385 -20.87 2.15 -2.88
CA PHE A 385 -21.12 1.23 -3.99
C PHE A 385 -20.66 -0.20 -3.62
N LYS A 386 -21.53 -1.17 -3.90
CA LYS A 386 -21.32 -2.59 -3.54
C LYS A 386 -21.17 -3.45 -4.78
N LEU A 387 -20.25 -4.41 -4.73
CA LEU A 387 -20.03 -5.40 -5.77
C LEU A 387 -21.02 -6.57 -5.64
N GLU A 388 -21.03 -7.49 -6.61
CA GLU A 388 -21.93 -8.65 -6.60
C GLU A 388 -21.67 -9.60 -5.41
N SER A 389 -20.46 -9.56 -4.84
CA SER A 389 -20.12 -10.22 -3.57
C SER A 389 -20.81 -9.61 -2.34
N GLY A 390 -21.35 -8.38 -2.44
CA GLY A 390 -21.83 -7.58 -1.31
C GLY A 390 -20.72 -6.75 -0.62
N GLU A 391 -19.46 -6.93 -1.03
CA GLU A 391 -18.33 -6.14 -0.53
C GLU A 391 -18.36 -4.73 -1.14
N SER A 392 -17.82 -3.74 -0.42
CA SER A 392 -17.69 -2.37 -0.93
C SER A 392 -16.57 -2.29 -1.96
N ILE A 393 -16.73 -1.42 -2.95
CA ILE A 393 -15.62 -1.01 -3.80
C ILE A 393 -14.60 -0.28 -2.93
N GLU A 394 -13.34 -0.70 -3.00
CA GLU A 394 -12.26 -0.06 -2.25
C GLU A 394 -11.81 1.21 -2.97
N PHE A 395 -11.43 2.22 -2.19
CA PHE A 395 -10.85 3.45 -2.70
C PHE A 395 -9.45 3.63 -2.11
N ILE A 396 -8.49 3.91 -2.99
CA ILE A 396 -7.11 4.20 -2.63
C ILE A 396 -6.76 5.52 -3.34
N SER A 397 -6.05 6.41 -2.66
CA SER A 397 -5.55 7.64 -3.25
C SER A 397 -4.06 7.78 -2.99
N TYR A 398 -3.31 8.22 -3.99
CA TYR A 398 -1.92 8.63 -3.84
C TYR A 398 -1.76 10.09 -4.24
N ILE A 399 -1.05 10.85 -3.42
CA ILE A 399 -0.71 12.24 -3.71
C ILE A 399 0.71 12.26 -4.27
N VAL A 400 0.86 12.56 -5.55
CA VAL A 400 2.16 12.61 -6.22
C VAL A 400 2.56 14.05 -6.45
N ARG A 401 3.74 14.46 -5.96
CA ARG A 401 4.26 15.81 -6.18
C ARG A 401 5.55 15.78 -6.99
N LEU A 402 5.65 16.72 -7.93
CA LEU A 402 6.88 16.98 -8.65
C LEU A 402 7.73 17.96 -7.83
N GLU A 403 8.91 17.52 -7.45
CA GLU A 403 9.84 18.25 -6.60
C GLU A 403 11.09 18.59 -7.40
N GLN A 404 11.54 19.84 -7.33
CA GLN A 404 12.84 20.26 -7.86
C GLN A 404 13.85 20.28 -6.72
N ARG A 405 14.97 19.59 -6.88
CA ARG A 405 16.07 19.64 -5.92
C ARG A 405 16.77 21.00 -6.01
N ILE A 406 16.91 21.66 -4.88
CA ILE A 406 17.68 22.91 -4.76
C ILE A 406 19.03 22.55 -4.13
N ARG A 407 20.10 22.61 -4.94
CA ARG A 407 21.48 22.45 -4.48
C ARG A 407 22.06 23.82 -4.11
N VAL A 408 22.91 23.86 -3.08
CA VAL A 408 23.50 25.10 -2.55
C VAL A 408 24.55 25.71 -3.49
N SER A 409 25.15 24.91 -4.38
CA SER A 409 26.38 25.29 -5.09
C SER A 409 26.44 24.90 -6.58
N ASP A 410 25.42 24.27 -7.14
CA ASP A 410 25.45 23.71 -8.50
C ASP A 410 24.17 24.01 -9.27
N ALA A 411 24.27 24.24 -10.59
CA ALA A 411 23.19 24.79 -11.42
C ALA A 411 22.35 23.74 -12.17
N ASP A 412 22.69 22.46 -12.04
CA ASP A 412 21.96 21.37 -12.69
C ASP A 412 20.57 21.17 -12.05
N THR A 413 19.54 21.13 -12.90
CA THR A 413 18.15 20.89 -12.46
C THR A 413 17.89 19.39 -12.35
N GLU A 414 17.77 18.91 -11.11
CA GLU A 414 17.31 17.55 -10.81
C GLU A 414 15.87 17.61 -10.30
N TYR A 415 15.03 16.69 -10.77
CA TYR A 415 13.65 16.54 -10.34
C TYR A 415 13.46 15.21 -9.63
N ALA A 416 12.54 15.18 -8.68
CA ALA A 416 12.10 13.99 -7.98
C ALA A 416 10.58 13.94 -7.99
N LEU A 417 10.03 12.74 -8.03
CA LEU A 417 8.62 12.50 -7.74
C LEU A 417 8.53 12.01 -6.30
N SER A 418 7.72 12.69 -5.49
CA SER A 418 7.38 12.24 -4.15
C SER A 418 5.95 11.71 -4.14
N VAL A 419 5.69 10.73 -3.28
CA VAL A 419 4.38 10.08 -3.12
C VAL A 419 4.01 10.13 -1.65
N GLN A 420 2.77 10.49 -1.36
CA GLN A 420 2.14 10.46 -0.05
C GLN A 420 0.90 9.60 -0.08
#